data_AF-A0A3P7WKE9-F1
#
_entry.id   AF-A0A3P7WKE9-F1
#
_cell.length_a   1.000
_cell.length_b   1.000
_cell.length_c   1.000
_cell.angle_alpha   90.00
_cell.angle_beta   90.00
_cell.angle_gamma   90.00
#
_symmetry.space_group_name_H-M   'P 1'
#
loop_
_entity.id
_entity.type
_entity.pdbx_description
1 polymer ?
#
loop_
_entity_poly.entity_id
_entity_poly.type
_entity_poly.pdbx_seq_one_letter_code
_entity_poly.pdbx_strand_id
1 'polypeptide(L)'
;MAELSSFFAEYCFGEEAHSSLIVDDIKPSEMLEFFRCIFFCPMRKPLSVVNVSLILRVASRFEMKPVVARCEQFVARSANTLDRERLFQVTCAVSHCDPNSSTMSVLVDKLASIKGVLLLSRIAPRFLLHKMKQIQEEDLSRMQFSQMPGDVVAEVYTQKFRERERKRQMWCCFM
;
A
#
# COMPACT_ATOMS: atom_id res chain seq x y z
N MET A 1 2.55 14.91 -20.29
CA MET A 1 2.98 14.54 -18.91
C MET A 1 2.45 15.57 -17.92
N ALA A 2 2.78 16.85 -18.08
CA ALA A 2 2.28 17.95 -17.22
C ALA A 2 0.75 18.02 -17.09
N GLU A 3 0.00 17.76 -18.16
CA GLU A 3 -1.48 17.72 -18.10
C GLU A 3 -2.01 16.68 -17.09
N LEU A 4 -1.26 15.60 -16.88
CA LEU A 4 -1.67 14.49 -16.01
C LEU A 4 -1.05 14.57 -14.62
N SER A 5 -0.11 15.49 -14.36
CA SER A 5 0.80 15.46 -13.21
C SER A 5 1.12 16.87 -12.73
N SER A 6 0.78 17.19 -11.48
CA SER A 6 1.22 18.42 -10.82
C SER A 6 2.74 18.51 -10.79
N PHE A 7 3.40 17.41 -10.42
CA PHE A 7 4.86 17.30 -10.43
C PHE A 7 5.48 17.73 -11.77
N PHE A 8 5.03 17.17 -12.90
CA PHE A 8 5.58 17.53 -14.20
C PHE A 8 5.14 18.92 -14.69
N ALA A 9 3.97 19.41 -14.24
CA ALA A 9 3.55 20.78 -14.54
C ALA A 9 4.50 21.79 -13.88
N GLU A 10 4.78 21.61 -12.60
CA GLU A 10 5.72 22.44 -11.85
C GLU A 10 7.16 22.26 -12.34
N TYR A 11 7.60 21.02 -12.60
CA TYR A 11 8.97 20.74 -13.03
C TYR A 11 9.31 21.33 -14.41
N CYS A 12 8.37 21.31 -15.35
CA CYS A 12 8.60 21.80 -16.72
C CYS A 12 8.22 23.27 -16.92
N PHE A 13 7.29 23.80 -16.12
CA PHE A 13 6.71 25.14 -16.33
C PHE A 13 6.69 26.02 -15.08
N GLY A 14 7.29 25.57 -13.97
CA GLY A 14 7.49 26.36 -12.77
C GLY A 14 8.59 27.41 -12.91
N GLU A 15 8.89 28.11 -11.82
CA GLU A 15 9.86 29.21 -11.80
C GLU A 15 11.28 28.74 -12.19
N GLU A 16 11.67 27.55 -11.74
CA GLU A 16 12.88 26.85 -12.16
C GLU A 16 12.54 25.75 -13.16
N ALA A 17 12.31 26.13 -14.42
CA ALA A 17 12.00 25.17 -15.47
C ALA A 17 13.20 24.27 -15.78
N HIS A 18 13.00 22.95 -15.67
CA HIS A 18 14.02 21.96 -15.95
C HIS A 18 13.72 21.18 -17.23
N SER A 19 14.77 20.85 -17.99
CA SER A 19 14.67 20.11 -19.27
C SER A 19 15.07 18.63 -19.18
N SER A 20 15.65 18.20 -18.06
CA SER A 20 16.14 16.81 -17.90
C SER A 20 15.92 16.29 -16.48
N LEU A 21 15.11 15.23 -16.36
CA LEU A 21 14.87 14.52 -15.10
C LEU A 21 15.61 13.18 -15.08
N ILE A 22 16.43 12.96 -14.05
CA ILE A 22 17.07 11.67 -13.79
C ILE A 22 16.18 10.86 -12.86
N VAL A 23 15.92 9.61 -13.23
CA VAL A 23 15.10 8.67 -12.46
C VAL A 23 15.90 7.39 -12.22
N ASP A 24 16.28 7.12 -10.98
CA ASP A 24 17.19 6.04 -10.58
C ASP A 24 16.50 4.89 -9.83
N ASP A 25 15.40 5.16 -9.14
CA ASP A 25 14.59 4.20 -8.37
C ASP A 25 13.48 3.50 -9.18
N ILE A 26 13.38 3.75 -10.49
CA ILE A 26 12.51 2.99 -11.42
C ILE A 26 13.34 2.43 -12.56
N LYS A 27 13.20 1.12 -12.80
CA LYS A 27 13.90 0.46 -13.92
C LYS A 27 13.38 0.97 -15.26
N PRO A 28 14.22 1.09 -16.30
CA PRO A 28 13.78 1.51 -17.63
C PRO A 28 12.62 0.66 -18.19
N SER A 29 12.65 -0.66 -17.97
CA SER A 29 11.57 -1.57 -18.39
C SER A 29 10.23 -1.27 -17.71
N GLU A 30 10.26 -0.89 -16.43
CA GLU A 30 9.07 -0.53 -15.65
C GLU A 30 8.50 0.82 -16.11
N MET A 31 9.37 1.80 -16.39
CA MET A 31 8.97 3.08 -16.94
C MET A 31 8.32 2.94 -18.32
N LEU A 32 8.89 2.07 -19.18
CA LEU A 32 8.30 1.77 -20.49
C LEU A 32 6.94 1.08 -20.37
N GLU A 33 6.77 0.14 -19.43
CA GLU A 33 5.48 -0.49 -19.15
C GLU A 33 4.45 0.54 -18.67
N PHE A 34 4.88 1.47 -17.82
CA PHE A 34 4.06 2.59 -17.37
C PHE A 34 3.55 3.43 -18.55
N PHE A 35 4.46 3.91 -19.41
CA PHE A 35 4.11 4.72 -20.57
C PHE A 35 3.19 4.01 -21.55
N ARG A 36 3.40 2.71 -21.80
CA ARG A 36 2.50 1.91 -22.64
C ARG A 36 1.09 1.81 -22.08
N CYS A 37 0.91 1.94 -20.77
CA CYS A 37 -0.42 1.88 -20.14
C CYS A 37 -1.13 3.25 -20.14
N ILE A 38 -0.39 4.34 -19.96
CA ILE A 38 -0.98 5.68 -19.76
C ILE A 38 -1.11 6.50 -21.05
N PHE A 39 -0.21 6.31 -22.03
CA PHE A 39 -0.22 7.07 -23.27
C PHE A 39 -0.83 6.29 -24.43
N PHE A 40 -1.34 7.04 -25.40
CA PHE A 40 -1.75 6.47 -26.67
C PHE A 40 -0.50 6.21 -27.52
N CYS A 41 -0.18 4.93 -27.76
CA CYS A 41 0.95 4.53 -28.60
C CYS A 41 0.66 3.19 -29.31
N PRO A 42 1.40 2.84 -30.37
CA PRO A 42 1.19 1.57 -31.10
C PRO A 42 1.38 0.32 -30.22
N MET A 43 2.19 0.44 -29.16
CA MET A 43 2.49 -0.61 -28.20
C MET A 43 1.65 -0.49 -26.92
N ARG A 44 0.48 0.17 -27.01
CA ARG A 44 -0.38 0.43 -25.87
C ARG A 44 -0.82 -0.88 -25.23
N LYS A 45 -0.69 -0.93 -23.91
CA LYS A 45 -1.16 -2.05 -23.11
C LYS A 45 -2.37 -1.62 -22.27
N PRO A 46 -3.36 -2.51 -22.07
CA PRO A 46 -4.45 -2.22 -21.15
C PRO A 46 -3.95 -2.25 -19.71
N LEU A 47 -4.67 -1.54 -18.84
CA LEU A 47 -4.56 -1.75 -17.41
C LEU A 47 -5.08 -3.15 -17.07
N SER A 48 -4.34 -3.89 -16.26
CA SER A 48 -4.59 -5.29 -15.92
C SER A 48 -4.17 -5.59 -14.49
N VAL A 49 -4.58 -6.74 -13.97
CA VAL A 49 -4.18 -7.23 -12.64
C VAL A 49 -2.65 -7.38 -12.53
N VAL A 50 -1.97 -7.67 -13.65
CA VAL A 50 -0.52 -7.92 -13.67
C VAL A 50 0.27 -6.62 -13.54
N ASN A 51 -0.20 -5.52 -14.12
CA ASN A 51 0.54 -4.26 -14.17
C ASN A 51 0.00 -3.18 -13.22
N VAL A 52 -1.23 -3.30 -12.69
CA VAL A 52 -1.86 -2.21 -11.90
C VAL A 52 -1.04 -1.76 -10.70
N SER A 53 -0.36 -2.66 -9.98
CA SER A 53 0.50 -2.28 -8.85
C SER A 53 1.68 -1.42 -9.29
N LEU A 54 2.28 -1.72 -10.45
CA LEU A 54 3.34 -0.91 -11.03
C LEU A 54 2.80 0.46 -11.46
N ILE A 55 1.67 0.47 -12.18
CA ILE A 55 1.10 1.72 -12.69
C ILE A 55 0.70 2.64 -11.55
N LEU A 56 0.05 2.10 -10.50
CA LEU A 56 -0.32 2.84 -9.31
C LEU A 56 0.90 3.45 -8.62
N ARG A 57 1.95 2.66 -8.36
CA ARG A 57 3.19 3.14 -7.71
C ARG A 57 3.84 4.28 -8.48
N VAL A 58 4.02 4.12 -9.80
CA VAL A 58 4.70 5.13 -10.63
C VAL A 58 3.82 6.38 -10.79
N ALA A 59 2.50 6.20 -10.95
CA ALA A 59 1.56 7.31 -11.01
C ALA A 59 1.57 8.13 -9.71
N SER A 60 1.54 7.47 -8.56
CA SER A 60 1.60 8.14 -7.25
C SER A 60 2.92 8.87 -7.04
N ARG A 61 4.05 8.29 -7.46
CA ARG A 61 5.36 8.95 -7.40
C ARG A 61 5.37 10.28 -8.14
N PHE A 62 4.81 10.33 -9.35
CA PHE A 62 4.77 11.54 -10.16
C PHE A 62 3.45 12.31 -10.02
N GLU A 63 2.72 12.11 -8.92
CA GLU A 63 1.49 12.84 -8.60
C GLU A 63 0.44 12.83 -9.72
N MET A 64 0.33 11.73 -10.45
CA MET A 64 -0.60 11.59 -11.57
C MET A 64 -2.01 11.24 -11.09
N LYS A 65 -2.70 12.18 -10.45
CA LYS A 65 -4.03 11.96 -9.85
C LYS A 65 -5.05 11.27 -10.77
N PRO A 66 -5.21 11.65 -12.06
CA PRO A 66 -6.15 10.98 -12.96
C PRO A 66 -5.79 9.51 -13.21
N VAL A 67 -4.50 9.18 -13.25
CA VAL A 67 -4.01 7.81 -13.46
C VAL A 67 -4.21 6.98 -12.18
N VAL A 68 -3.93 7.55 -11.00
CA VAL A 68 -4.20 6.92 -9.70
C VAL A 68 -5.68 6.58 -9.56
N ALA A 69 -6.57 7.54 -9.79
CA ALA A 69 -8.02 7.32 -9.72
C ALA A 69 -8.49 6.20 -10.68
N ARG A 70 -7.92 6.12 -11.88
CA ARG A 70 -8.20 5.05 -12.83
C ARG A 70 -7.72 3.68 -12.32
N CYS A 71 -6.55 3.61 -11.71
CA CYS A 71 -6.02 2.40 -11.09
C CYS A 71 -6.92 1.94 -9.94
N GLU A 72 -7.33 2.85 -9.06
CA GLU A 72 -8.24 2.55 -7.95
C GLU A 72 -9.59 2.01 -8.43
N GLN A 73 -10.20 2.65 -9.43
CA GLN A 73 -11.44 2.17 -10.03
C GLN A 73 -11.30 0.77 -10.62
N PHE A 74 -10.17 0.48 -11.28
CA PHE A 74 -9.89 -0.86 -11.80
C PHE A 74 -9.76 -1.88 -10.67
N VAL A 75 -9.04 -1.54 -9.60
CA VAL A 75 -8.86 -2.40 -8.43
C VAL A 75 -10.19 -2.68 -7.75
N ALA A 76 -11.01 -1.66 -7.49
CA ALA A 76 -12.32 -1.81 -6.87
C ALA A 76 -13.23 -2.76 -7.66
N ARG A 77 -13.21 -2.68 -8.99
CA ARG A 77 -13.99 -3.58 -9.88
C ARG A 77 -13.43 -5.00 -9.94
N SER A 78 -12.10 -5.13 -9.87
CA SER A 78 -11.41 -6.42 -10.03
C SER A 78 -11.23 -7.16 -8.70
N ALA A 79 -11.46 -6.52 -7.55
CA ALA A 79 -11.17 -7.08 -6.22
C ALA A 79 -11.79 -8.46 -5.98
N ASN A 80 -12.95 -8.75 -6.57
CA ASN A 80 -13.64 -10.05 -6.45
C ASN A 80 -13.01 -11.17 -7.29
N THR A 81 -12.17 -10.82 -8.27
CA THR A 81 -11.55 -11.77 -9.19
C THR A 81 -10.06 -11.97 -8.91
N LEU A 82 -9.51 -11.29 -7.90
CA LEU A 82 -8.12 -11.43 -7.51
C LEU A 82 -7.92 -12.68 -6.66
N ASP A 83 -6.85 -13.41 -6.94
CA ASP A 83 -6.35 -14.43 -6.03
C ASP A 83 -5.74 -13.79 -4.77
N ARG A 84 -5.44 -14.60 -3.75
CA ARG A 84 -4.90 -14.13 -2.47
C ARG A 84 -3.60 -13.34 -2.62
N GLU A 85 -2.71 -13.77 -3.51
CA GLU A 85 -1.39 -13.17 -3.69
C GLU A 85 -1.52 -11.79 -4.35
N ARG A 86 -2.30 -11.69 -5.42
CA ARG A 86 -2.57 -10.44 -6.13
C ARG A 86 -3.38 -9.48 -5.28
N LEU A 87 -4.36 -9.96 -4.53
CA LEU A 87 -5.09 -9.15 -3.58
C LEU A 87 -4.15 -8.54 -2.53
N PHE A 88 -3.21 -9.32 -2.01
CA PHE A 88 -2.19 -8.82 -1.09
C PHE A 88 -1.27 -7.77 -1.74
N GLN A 89 -0.71 -8.07 -2.92
CA GLN A 89 0.18 -7.16 -3.65
C GLN A 89 -0.50 -5.81 -3.96
N VAL A 90 -1.76 -5.85 -4.42
CA VAL A 90 -2.52 -4.65 -4.74
C VAL A 90 -2.87 -3.87 -3.48
N THR A 91 -3.26 -4.55 -2.40
CA THR A 91 -3.55 -3.89 -1.11
C THR A 91 -2.31 -3.18 -0.57
N CYS A 92 -1.14 -3.82 -0.61
CA CYS A 92 0.10 -3.17 -0.23
C CYS A 92 0.42 -1.97 -1.13
N ALA A 93 0.24 -2.08 -2.45
CA ALA A 93 0.49 -0.96 -3.35
C ALA A 93 -0.42 0.25 -3.03
N VAL A 94 -1.72 0.02 -2.85
CA VAL A 94 -2.68 1.07 -2.49
C VAL A 94 -2.34 1.65 -1.12
N SER A 95 -2.03 0.84 -0.12
CA SER A 95 -1.74 1.32 1.23
C SER A 95 -0.49 2.21 1.34
N HIS A 96 0.51 1.97 0.49
CA HIS A 96 1.72 2.80 0.42
C HIS A 96 1.48 4.11 -0.35
N CYS A 97 0.53 4.12 -1.27
CA CYS A 97 0.27 5.27 -2.14
C CYS A 97 -0.81 6.20 -1.57
N ASP A 98 -1.94 5.64 -1.15
CA ASP A 98 -3.05 6.35 -0.50
C ASP A 98 -3.71 5.44 0.56
N PRO A 99 -3.28 5.54 1.83
CA PRO A 99 -3.87 4.74 2.91
C PRO A 99 -5.32 5.12 3.22
N ASN A 100 -5.79 6.29 2.79
CA ASN A 100 -7.17 6.76 2.97
C ASN A 100 -8.05 6.46 1.76
N SER A 101 -7.53 5.75 0.75
CA SER A 101 -8.29 5.39 -0.44
C SER A 101 -9.57 4.66 -0.07
N SER A 102 -10.69 5.09 -0.65
CA SER A 102 -11.99 4.40 -0.48
C SER A 102 -11.93 2.92 -0.90
N THR A 103 -10.98 2.56 -1.77
CA THR A 103 -10.74 1.18 -2.23
C THR A 103 -10.09 0.30 -1.15
N MET A 104 -9.37 0.90 -0.18
CA MET A 104 -8.70 0.15 0.89
C MET A 104 -9.66 -0.67 1.74
N SER A 105 -10.84 -0.13 2.07
CA SER A 105 -11.86 -0.86 2.84
C SER A 105 -12.30 -2.13 2.13
N VAL A 106 -12.56 -2.04 0.81
CA VAL A 106 -12.96 -3.20 -0.02
C VAL A 106 -11.88 -4.27 -0.05
N LEU A 107 -10.62 -3.85 -0.19
CA LEU A 107 -9.47 -4.75 -0.22
C LEU A 107 -9.24 -5.45 1.11
N VAL A 108 -9.33 -4.70 2.21
CA VAL A 108 -9.19 -5.23 3.58
C VAL A 108 -10.32 -6.22 3.89
N ASP A 109 -11.57 -5.89 3.56
CA ASP A 109 -12.72 -6.77 3.78
C ASP A 109 -12.56 -8.08 3.00
N LYS A 110 -12.05 -8.01 1.76
CA LYS A 110 -11.76 -9.20 0.95
C LYS A 110 -10.62 -10.03 1.53
N LEU A 111 -9.54 -9.42 1.97
CA LEU A 111 -8.45 -10.13 2.64
C LEU A 111 -8.91 -10.82 3.93
N ALA A 112 -9.80 -10.17 4.70
CA ALA A 112 -10.38 -10.75 5.90
C ALA A 112 -11.29 -11.96 5.60
N SER A 113 -11.99 -11.95 4.46
CA SER A 113 -12.88 -13.05 4.06
C SER A 113 -12.13 -14.33 3.64
N ILE A 114 -10.87 -14.20 3.20
CA ILE A 114 -10.01 -15.35 2.89
C ILE A 114 -9.45 -15.86 4.22
N LYS A 115 -10.17 -16.82 4.86
CA LYS A 115 -9.82 -17.46 6.14
C LYS A 115 -8.30 -17.59 6.33
N GLY A 116 -7.75 -16.74 7.20
CA GLY A 116 -6.30 -16.67 7.42
C GLY A 116 -5.87 -15.36 8.07
N VAL A 117 -6.22 -15.20 9.36
CA VAL A 117 -5.96 -14.04 10.24
C VAL A 117 -4.46 -13.76 10.50
N LEU A 118 -3.55 -14.25 9.65
CA LEU A 118 -2.10 -14.09 9.79
C LEU A 118 -1.48 -13.10 8.79
N LEU A 119 -2.23 -12.57 7.81
CA LEU A 119 -1.68 -11.61 6.84
C LEU A 119 -1.93 -10.13 7.19
N LEU A 120 -2.94 -9.82 8.00
CA LEU A 120 -3.26 -8.43 8.37
C LEU A 120 -2.17 -7.78 9.24
N SER A 121 -1.38 -8.57 9.97
CA SER A 121 -0.23 -8.08 10.74
C SER A 121 0.95 -7.62 9.86
N ARG A 122 1.03 -8.07 8.60
CA ARG A 122 2.05 -7.64 7.63
C ARG A 122 1.67 -6.39 6.84
N ILE A 123 0.38 -5.99 6.86
CA ILE A 123 -0.19 -4.95 5.97
C ILE A 123 -0.40 -3.62 6.71
N ALA A 124 0.28 -3.34 7.82
CA ALA A 124 -0.02 -2.15 8.61
C ALA A 124 0.90 -0.94 8.28
N PRO A 125 0.54 -0.03 7.35
CA PRO A 125 0.75 1.38 7.63
C PRO A 125 -0.31 1.78 8.67
N ARG A 126 0.14 2.01 9.91
CA ARG A 126 -0.48 2.67 11.10
C ARG A 126 -2.02 2.70 11.31
N PHE A 127 -2.86 2.78 10.29
CA PHE A 127 -4.32 2.91 10.33
C PHE A 127 -5.06 1.62 10.75
N LEU A 128 -4.59 0.42 10.37
CA LEU A 128 -5.25 -0.83 10.76
C LEU A 128 -5.05 -1.23 12.23
N LEU A 129 -4.08 -0.62 12.93
CA LEU A 129 -3.86 -0.86 14.36
C LEU A 129 -5.10 -0.48 15.20
N HIS A 130 -5.89 0.50 14.74
CA HIS A 130 -7.06 0.97 15.47
C HIS A 130 -8.29 0.07 15.29
N LYS A 131 -8.43 -0.58 14.12
CA LYS A 131 -9.48 -1.60 13.87
C LYS A 131 -9.10 -2.97 14.45
N MET A 132 -7.82 -3.34 14.44
CA MET A 132 -7.33 -4.58 15.06
C MET A 132 -7.45 -4.60 16.59
N LYS A 133 -7.57 -3.43 17.24
CA LYS A 133 -7.88 -3.31 18.68
C LYS A 133 -9.23 -3.92 19.09
N GLN A 134 -10.13 -4.19 18.15
CA GLN A 134 -11.43 -4.81 18.40
C GLN A 134 -11.48 -6.33 18.16
N ILE A 135 -10.38 -6.95 17.72
CA ILE A 135 -10.31 -8.42 17.66
C ILE A 135 -10.06 -8.93 19.09
N GLN A 136 -10.99 -9.74 19.59
CA GLN A 136 -10.96 -10.27 20.95
C GLN A 136 -9.64 -11.00 21.24
N GLU A 137 -9.13 -10.80 22.46
CA GLU A 137 -7.88 -11.34 23.00
C GLU A 137 -7.79 -12.88 22.89
N GLU A 138 -8.92 -13.56 22.74
CA GLU A 138 -9.02 -15.02 22.59
C GLU A 138 -8.39 -15.52 21.28
N ASP A 139 -8.45 -14.76 20.17
CA ASP A 139 -7.87 -15.19 18.88
C ASP A 139 -6.34 -15.04 18.84
N LEU A 140 -5.78 -14.13 19.66
CA LEU A 140 -4.34 -13.96 19.84
C LEU A 140 -3.70 -15.11 20.64
N SER A 141 -4.46 -15.72 21.55
CA SER A 141 -3.97 -16.82 22.39
C SER A 141 -3.79 -18.14 21.61
N ARG A 142 -4.47 -18.29 20.47
CA ARG A 142 -4.36 -19.46 19.58
C ARG A 142 -3.29 -19.34 18.51
N MET A 143 -2.58 -18.21 18.42
CA MET A 143 -1.50 -18.03 17.45
C MET A 143 -0.29 -18.87 17.86
N GLN A 144 0.06 -19.87 17.04
CA GLN A 144 1.28 -20.66 17.25
C GLN A 144 2.51 -19.82 16.87
N PHE A 145 3.17 -19.23 17.87
CA PHE A 145 4.41 -18.47 17.74
C PHE A 145 5.53 -19.23 17.00
N SER A 146 5.48 -20.56 17.00
CA SER A 146 6.43 -21.44 16.30
C SER A 146 6.41 -21.31 14.77
N GLN A 147 5.33 -20.77 14.19
CA GLN A 147 5.17 -20.62 12.74
C GLN A 147 5.49 -19.21 12.25
N MET A 148 5.86 -18.28 13.15
CA MET A 148 6.19 -16.91 12.80
C MET A 148 7.72 -16.74 12.66
N PRO A 149 8.20 -16.00 11.65
CA PRO A 149 9.61 -15.71 11.51
C PRO A 149 10.11 -14.81 12.66
N GLY A 150 11.35 -15.03 13.09
CA GLY A 150 11.87 -14.55 14.38
C GLY A 150 12.01 -13.03 14.49
N ASP A 151 12.18 -12.34 13.37
CA ASP A 151 12.16 -10.88 13.25
C ASP A 151 10.79 -10.30 13.68
N VAL A 152 9.70 -10.94 13.26
CA VAL A 152 8.33 -10.54 13.62
C VAL A 152 8.05 -10.82 15.09
N VAL A 153 8.52 -11.96 15.61
CA VAL A 153 8.40 -12.27 17.04
C VAL A 153 9.15 -11.23 17.87
N ALA A 154 10.36 -10.85 17.46
CA ALA A 154 11.15 -9.82 18.13
C ALA A 154 10.44 -8.46 18.13
N GLU A 155 9.82 -8.06 17.02
CA GLU A 155 9.13 -6.77 16.91
C GLU A 155 7.85 -6.72 17.76
N VAL A 156 7.04 -7.79 17.76
CA VAL A 156 5.86 -7.93 18.64
C VAL A 156 6.26 -7.89 20.11
N TYR A 157 7.33 -8.59 20.49
CA TYR A 157 7.85 -8.55 21.86
C TYR A 157 8.36 -7.16 22.25
N THR A 158 9.07 -6.48 21.34
CA THR A 158 9.59 -5.14 21.58
C THR A 158 8.45 -4.14 21.77
N GLN A 159 7.38 -4.26 20.99
CA GLN A 159 6.18 -3.44 21.15
C GLN A 159 5.44 -3.73 22.46
N LYS A 160 5.22 -5.00 22.83
CA LYS A 160 4.61 -5.36 24.12
C LYS A 160 5.46 -4.90 25.31
N PHE A 161 6.78 -4.95 25.18
CA PHE A 161 7.69 -4.44 26.20
C PHE A 161 7.52 -2.93 26.39
N ARG A 162 7.52 -2.16 25.28
CA ARG A 162 7.26 -0.71 25.31
C ARG A 162 5.89 -0.36 25.85
N GLU A 163 4.87 -1.18 25.61
CA GLU A 163 3.52 -0.95 26.10
C GLU A 163 3.39 -1.23 27.60
N ARG A 164 4.08 -2.26 28.12
CA ARG A 164 4.20 -2.48 29.58
C ARG A 164 4.98 -1.36 30.26
N GLU A 165 6.06 -0.88 29.63
CA GLU A 165 6.83 0.27 30.10
C GLU A 165 5.96 1.54 30.18
N ARG A 166 5.17 1.83 29.14
CA ARG A 166 4.23 2.97 29.18
C ARG A 166 3.16 2.80 30.24
N LYS A 167 2.59 1.59 30.41
CA LYS A 167 1.62 1.31 31.48
C LYS A 167 2.25 1.47 32.87
N ARG A 168 3.52 1.07 33.04
CA ARG A 168 4.28 1.29 34.28
C ARG A 168 4.58 2.77 34.53
N GLN A 169 5.01 3.52 33.50
CA GLN A 169 5.22 4.97 33.61
C GLN A 169 3.92 5.71 33.95
N MET A 170 2.79 5.30 33.37
CA MET A 170 1.47 5.84 33.70
C MET A 170 1.06 5.54 35.15
N TRP A 171 1.48 4.40 35.69
CA TRP A 171 1.27 4.02 37.09
C TRP A 171 2.20 4.75 38.05
N CYS A 172 3.45 5.03 37.66
CA CYS A 172 4.40 5.83 38.44
C CYS A 172 4.02 7.31 38.54
N CYS A 173 3.20 7.83 37.62
CA CYS A 173 2.66 9.19 37.71
C CYS A 173 1.35 9.29 38.51
N PHE A 174 0.84 8.17 39.04
CA PHE A 174 -0.39 8.08 39.83
C PHE A 174 -0.15 7.61 41.28
N MET A 175 1.11 7.53 41.71
CA MET A 175 1.51 7.19 43.09
C MET A 175 2.39 8.30 43.68
#